data_AF-A0A6B1RJI9-F1
#
_entry.id   AF-A0A6B1RJI9-F1
#
_cell.length_a   1.000
_cell.length_b   1.000
_cell.length_c   1.000
_cell.angle_alpha   90.00
_cell.angle_beta   90.00
_cell.angle_gamma   90.00
#
_symmetry.space_group_name_H-M   'P 1'
#
loop_
_entity.id
_entity.type
_entity.pdbx_description
1 polymer ?
#
loop_
_entity_poly.entity_id
_entity_poly.type
_entity_poly.pdbx_seq_one_letter_code
_entity_poly.pdbx_strand_id
1 'polypeptide(L)'
;MNKHKKGSIFGIIGLVVIFAVVSFLFFSMISDQIFFKHVKSDIKIEKLNVTLNDAAKKQINNYTSQQVSNKKNDAWRDASATEIKSAMDSGTFIDNKKQKYQFLDLSKYQGIDKNRIKRMLVDRPMLLKHTDDFLKAAKDKHVNEVYLISHALLETGAVKSELANGVEIDGKKYYNFYGVGALDKDPIKTGAEYAKKHGWDTPEKAISGGADFIHKHFLSSTDQNTLYSMRWNPKNPGEHQYATDIKWAESNATIIADFYKNMKTEGKYFKYFVYKDDSKHLNK
;
A
#
# COMPACT_ATOMS: atom_id res chain seq x y z
N MET A 1 -32.78 10.64 -67.00
CA MET A 1 -33.57 10.23 -65.82
C MET A 1 -32.64 9.62 -64.78
N ASN A 2 -32.19 10.41 -63.80
CA ASN A 2 -31.37 9.90 -62.69
C ASN A 2 -32.28 9.18 -61.68
N LYS A 3 -32.15 7.85 -61.59
CA LYS A 3 -32.74 7.06 -60.51
C LYS A 3 -32.01 7.41 -59.20
N HIS A 4 -32.57 8.32 -58.41
CA HIS A 4 -32.17 8.45 -57.01
C HIS A 4 -32.49 7.14 -56.29
N LYS A 5 -31.45 6.39 -55.91
CA LYS A 5 -31.57 5.24 -55.00
C LYS A 5 -32.23 5.75 -53.71
N LYS A 6 -33.47 5.34 -53.44
CA LYS A 6 -34.13 5.57 -52.15
C LYS A 6 -33.31 4.84 -51.08
N GLY A 7 -32.52 5.56 -50.31
CA GLY A 7 -31.90 5.02 -49.11
C GLY A 7 -32.99 4.49 -48.19
N SER A 8 -32.86 3.24 -47.74
CA SER A 8 -33.85 2.60 -46.87
C SER A 8 -33.80 3.24 -45.49
N ILE A 9 -34.80 4.06 -45.15
CA ILE A 9 -34.98 4.65 -43.81
C ILE A 9 -34.97 3.55 -42.74
N PHE A 10 -35.55 2.39 -43.04
CA PHE A 10 -35.52 1.21 -42.15
C PHE A 10 -34.11 0.65 -41.94
N GLY A 11 -33.26 0.70 -42.96
CA GLY A 11 -31.85 0.36 -42.84
C GLY A 11 -31.07 1.33 -41.93
N ILE A 12 -31.40 2.62 -42.00
CA ILE A 12 -30.81 3.63 -41.10
C ILE A 12 -31.23 3.37 -39.65
N ILE A 13 -32.51 3.09 -39.39
CA ILE A 13 -33.01 2.76 -38.04
C ILE A 13 -32.31 1.51 -37.49
N GLY A 14 -32.18 0.46 -38.29
CA GLY A 14 -31.44 -0.75 -37.91
C GLY A 14 -29.98 -0.47 -37.57
N LEU A 15 -29.29 0.36 -38.37
CA LEU A 15 -27.91 0.77 -38.09
C LEU A 15 -27.78 1.59 -36.82
N VAL A 16 -28.75 2.47 -36.51
CA VAL A 16 -28.76 3.26 -35.26
C VAL A 16 -28.87 2.35 -34.04
N VAL A 17 -29.73 1.31 -34.09
CA VAL A 17 -29.86 0.32 -33.00
C VAL A 17 -28.55 -0.45 -32.81
N ILE A 18 -27.95 -0.94 -33.89
CA ILE A 18 -26.66 -1.65 -33.82
C ILE A 18 -25.57 -0.73 -33.26
N PHE A 19 -25.50 0.50 -33.74
CA PHE A 19 -24.52 1.49 -33.26
C PHE A 19 -24.69 1.78 -31.77
N ALA A 20 -25.93 1.92 -31.29
CA ALA A 20 -26.20 2.13 -29.87
C ALA A 20 -25.74 0.94 -29.01
N VAL A 21 -25.99 -0.30 -29.45
CA VAL A 21 -25.57 -1.52 -28.75
C VAL A 21 -24.04 -1.63 -28.71
N VAL A 22 -23.37 -1.41 -29.85
CA VAL A 22 -21.89 -1.45 -29.93
C VAL A 22 -21.28 -0.35 -29.06
N SER A 23 -21.84 0.86 -29.09
CA SER A 23 -21.39 1.98 -28.26
C SER A 23 -21.55 1.69 -26.77
N PHE A 24 -22.66 1.06 -26.37
CA PHE A 24 -22.88 0.65 -24.99
C PHE A 24 -21.87 -0.40 -24.53
N LEU A 25 -21.60 -1.43 -25.33
CA LEU A 25 -20.60 -2.45 -25.01
C LEU A 25 -19.20 -1.86 -24.91
N PHE A 26 -18.82 -1.02 -25.87
CA PHE A 26 -17.55 -0.30 -25.83
C PHE A 26 -17.42 0.57 -24.58
N PHE A 27 -18.45 1.35 -24.26
CA PHE A 27 -18.47 2.19 -23.06
C PHE A 27 -18.38 1.34 -21.78
N SER A 28 -19.10 0.21 -21.72
CA SER A 28 -19.04 -0.72 -20.60
C SER A 28 -17.62 -1.23 -20.36
N MET A 29 -16.87 -1.57 -21.42
CA MET A 29 -15.49 -2.04 -21.35
C MET A 29 -14.49 -0.98 -20.84
N ILE A 30 -14.73 0.31 -21.10
CA ILE A 30 -13.83 1.40 -20.66
C ILE A 30 -14.29 2.08 -19.37
N SER A 31 -15.52 1.80 -18.92
CA SER A 31 -16.14 2.45 -17.76
C SER A 31 -15.31 2.31 -16.47
N ASP A 32 -14.58 1.20 -16.33
CA ASP A 32 -13.73 0.91 -15.17
C ASP A 32 -12.53 1.87 -15.05
N GLN A 33 -12.08 2.43 -16.16
CA GLN A 33 -11.01 3.42 -16.26
C GLN A 33 -11.52 4.86 -16.17
N ILE A 34 -12.82 5.08 -16.35
CA ILE A 34 -13.43 6.41 -16.30
C ILE A 34 -13.96 6.70 -14.90
N PHE A 35 -14.84 5.82 -14.41
CA PHE A 35 -15.56 6.03 -13.16
C PHE A 35 -14.79 5.52 -11.93
N PHE A 36 -15.03 6.20 -10.82
CA PHE A 36 -14.52 5.79 -9.52
C PHE A 36 -15.31 4.60 -8.99
N LYS A 37 -14.62 3.53 -8.62
CA LYS A 37 -15.24 2.35 -8.00
C LYS A 37 -15.24 2.51 -6.49
N HIS A 38 -16.40 2.89 -5.94
CA HIS A 38 -16.62 2.92 -4.50
C HIS A 38 -16.58 1.53 -3.88
N VAL A 39 -16.06 1.45 -2.65
CA VAL A 39 -15.96 0.21 -1.89
C VAL A 39 -16.62 0.41 -0.54
N LYS A 40 -17.55 -0.47 -0.18
CA LYS A 40 -18.15 -0.46 1.16
C LYS A 40 -17.07 -0.82 2.18
N SER A 41 -16.71 0.15 3.03
CA SER A 41 -15.69 -0.04 4.05
C SER A 41 -16.15 -0.98 5.17
N ASP A 42 -15.19 -1.71 5.73
CA ASP A 42 -15.30 -2.49 6.95
C ASP A 42 -14.30 -1.87 7.94
N ILE A 43 -14.84 -1.10 8.90
CA ILE A 43 -14.07 -0.29 9.83
C ILE A 43 -14.20 -0.90 11.22
N LYS A 44 -13.06 -1.30 11.80
CA LYS A 44 -12.95 -1.64 13.22
C LYS A 44 -12.54 -0.40 13.99
N ILE A 45 -13.23 -0.12 15.09
CA ILE A 45 -12.88 0.99 16.00
C ILE A 45 -12.32 0.40 17.29
N GLU A 46 -11.04 0.65 17.52
CA GLU A 46 -10.31 0.29 18.73
C GLU A 46 -10.33 1.50 19.68
N LYS A 47 -11.13 1.41 20.74
CA LYS A 47 -11.19 2.45 21.79
C LYS A 47 -10.02 2.27 22.75
N LEU A 48 -9.20 3.30 22.88
CA LEU A 48 -8.02 3.29 23.74
C LEU A 48 -8.38 3.87 25.12
N ASN A 49 -7.86 3.26 26.18
CA ASN A 49 -8.05 3.72 27.55
C ASN A 49 -7.08 4.83 27.97
N VAL A 50 -6.29 5.36 27.04
CA VAL A 50 -5.31 6.44 27.25
C VAL A 50 -5.74 7.69 26.48
N THR A 51 -5.38 8.86 27.00
CA THR A 51 -5.56 10.12 26.27
C THR A 51 -4.44 10.32 25.25
N LEU A 52 -4.66 11.14 24.23
CA LEU A 52 -3.61 11.52 23.28
C LEU A 52 -2.42 12.17 24.01
N ASN A 53 -2.69 13.00 25.01
CA ASN A 53 -1.65 13.65 25.82
C ASN A 53 -0.78 12.65 26.57
N ASP A 54 -1.39 11.66 27.22
CA ASP A 54 -0.63 10.67 28.00
C ASP A 54 0.12 9.69 27.09
N ALA A 55 -0.45 9.34 25.94
CA ALA A 55 0.27 8.58 24.92
C ALA A 55 1.48 9.36 24.37
N ALA A 56 1.33 10.66 24.08
CA ALA A 56 2.43 11.51 23.62
C ALA A 56 3.55 11.64 24.66
N LYS A 57 3.21 11.76 25.96
CA LYS A 57 4.21 11.76 27.04
C LYS A 57 5.03 10.47 27.06
N LYS A 58 4.39 9.31 26.84
CA LYS A 58 5.09 8.02 26.76
C LYS A 58 6.03 7.95 25.54
N GLN A 59 5.66 8.57 24.41
CA GLN A 59 6.53 8.63 23.23
C GLN A 59 7.77 9.51 23.42
N ILE A 60 7.65 10.59 24.21
CA ILE A 60 8.77 11.49 24.50
C ILE A 60 9.79 10.81 25.42
N ASN A 61 9.30 9.99 26.36
CA ASN A 61 10.12 9.35 27.39
C ASN A 61 10.45 7.88 27.08
N ASN A 62 10.40 7.45 25.82
CA ASN A 62 10.70 6.07 25.44
C ASN A 62 12.20 5.86 25.15
N TYR A 63 12.56 4.62 24.80
CA TYR A 63 13.93 4.17 24.60
C TYR A 63 14.55 4.60 23.26
N THR A 64 13.84 5.34 22.40
CA THR A 64 14.35 5.82 21.09
C THR A 64 14.08 7.30 20.87
N SER A 65 15.09 8.07 20.46
CA SER A 65 14.85 9.48 20.09
C SER A 65 13.97 9.56 18.84
N GLN A 66 12.79 10.17 18.97
CA GLN A 66 11.87 10.43 17.87
C GLN A 66 12.47 11.49 16.94
N GLN A 67 12.61 11.17 15.66
CA GLN A 67 13.31 12.02 14.70
C GLN A 67 12.34 12.72 13.74
N VAL A 68 12.78 13.84 13.19
CA VAL A 68 12.15 14.53 12.06
C VAL A 68 13.22 15.14 11.18
N SER A 69 12.99 15.11 9.86
CA SER A 69 13.88 15.77 8.91
C SER A 69 13.85 17.28 9.10
N ASN A 70 14.99 17.94 8.94
CA ASN A 70 15.06 19.40 8.96
C ASN A 70 14.39 20.01 7.72
N LYS A 71 14.25 21.34 7.68
CA LYS A 71 13.59 22.02 6.55
C LYS A 71 14.29 21.81 5.19
N LYS A 72 15.58 21.50 5.18
CA LYS A 72 16.39 21.30 3.97
C LYS A 72 16.34 19.85 3.47
N ASN A 73 15.76 18.95 4.26
CA ASN A 73 15.71 17.51 4.00
C ASN A 73 17.09 16.84 3.84
N ASP A 74 18.11 17.40 4.50
CA ASP A 74 19.50 16.95 4.43
C ASP A 74 20.06 16.43 5.77
N ALA A 75 19.34 16.62 6.88
CA ALA A 75 19.71 16.10 8.19
C ALA A 75 18.50 15.80 9.09
N TRP A 76 18.68 14.82 9.97
CA TRP A 76 17.72 14.44 11.01
C TRP A 76 17.96 15.23 12.30
N ARG A 77 16.88 15.54 13.02
CA ARG A 77 16.92 16.11 14.38
C ARG A 77 15.86 15.48 15.26
N ASP A 78 16.02 15.66 16.57
CA ASP A 78 14.99 15.31 17.54
C ASP A 78 13.70 16.12 17.30
N ALA A 79 12.57 15.42 17.39
CA ALA A 79 11.25 15.99 17.30
C ALA A 79 10.83 16.62 18.63
N SER A 80 10.20 17.79 18.57
CA SER A 80 9.62 18.41 19.76
C SER A 80 8.37 17.67 20.24
N ALA A 81 8.02 17.85 21.52
CA ALA A 81 6.80 17.28 22.11
C ALA A 81 5.53 17.64 21.30
N THR A 82 5.44 18.87 20.80
CA THR A 82 4.33 19.33 19.96
C THR A 82 4.30 18.60 18.61
N GLU A 83 5.46 18.43 17.97
CA GLU A 83 5.55 17.71 16.69
C GLU A 83 5.17 16.23 16.84
N ILE A 84 5.62 15.57 17.91
CA ILE A 84 5.23 14.19 18.23
C ILE A 84 3.72 14.09 18.44
N LYS A 85 3.16 14.97 19.27
CA LYS A 85 1.71 14.97 19.55
C LYS A 85 0.88 15.17 18.27
N SER A 86 1.28 16.11 17.40
CA SER A 86 0.58 16.34 16.13
C SER A 86 0.74 15.17 15.16
N ALA A 87 1.91 14.53 15.10
CA ALA A 87 2.16 13.39 14.21
C ALA A 87 1.43 12.10 14.64
N MET A 88 1.00 12.02 15.90
CA MET A 88 0.23 10.89 16.42
C MET A 88 -1.25 11.21 16.66
N ASP A 89 -1.76 12.39 16.31
CA ASP A 89 -3.17 12.75 16.49
C ASP A 89 -4.07 12.03 15.47
N SER A 90 -4.57 10.85 15.86
CA SER A 90 -5.41 10.02 14.99
C SER A 90 -6.72 10.69 14.59
N GLY A 91 -7.28 11.56 15.44
CA GLY A 91 -8.53 12.26 15.16
C GLY A 91 -8.43 13.18 13.93
N THR A 92 -7.29 13.84 13.75
CA THR A 92 -7.00 14.66 12.56
C THR A 92 -6.88 13.82 11.28
N PHE A 93 -6.38 12.58 11.39
CA PHE A 93 -6.11 11.73 10.22
C PHE A 93 -7.34 10.96 9.72
N ILE A 94 -8.27 10.59 10.61
CA ILE A 94 -9.47 9.80 10.27
C ILE A 94 -10.31 10.48 9.18
N ASP A 95 -10.45 11.81 9.25
CA ASP A 95 -11.25 12.59 8.29
C ASP A 95 -10.46 13.02 7.03
N ASN A 96 -9.16 12.72 6.99
CA ASN A 96 -8.30 13.14 5.88
C ASN A 96 -8.31 12.11 4.74
N LYS A 97 -8.49 12.59 3.50
CA LYS A 97 -8.58 11.73 2.30
C LYS A 97 -7.37 10.83 2.06
N LYS A 98 -6.16 11.29 2.41
CA LYS A 98 -4.92 10.50 2.29
C LYS A 98 -4.55 9.85 3.62
N GLN A 99 -4.57 10.61 4.72
CA GLN A 99 -4.08 10.13 6.00
C GLN A 99 -4.99 9.08 6.65
N LYS A 100 -6.24 8.92 6.20
CA LYS A 100 -7.06 7.75 6.58
C LYS A 100 -6.39 6.41 6.26
N TYR A 101 -5.50 6.37 5.25
CA TYR A 101 -4.74 5.17 4.90
C TYR A 101 -3.64 4.82 5.90
N GLN A 102 -3.32 5.69 6.87
CA GLN A 102 -2.54 5.27 8.03
C GLN A 102 -3.24 4.15 8.81
N PHE A 103 -4.56 4.04 8.68
CA PHE A 103 -5.38 3.05 9.36
C PHE A 103 -5.86 1.91 8.46
N LEU A 104 -5.37 1.83 7.22
CA LEU A 104 -5.65 0.68 6.36
C LEU A 104 -5.11 -0.59 7.04
N ASP A 105 -5.93 -1.63 7.13
CA ASP A 105 -5.51 -2.92 7.66
C ASP A 105 -4.62 -3.64 6.64
N LEU A 106 -3.31 -3.53 6.84
CA LEU A 106 -2.27 -4.05 5.96
C LEU A 106 -2.19 -5.58 5.99
N SER A 107 -2.88 -6.23 6.95
CA SER A 107 -2.94 -7.70 7.06
C SER A 107 -4.10 -8.32 6.27
N LYS A 108 -4.96 -7.50 5.65
CA LYS A 108 -6.14 -7.98 4.92
C LYS A 108 -6.01 -7.78 3.42
N TYR A 109 -6.06 -8.89 2.69
CA TYR A 109 -6.25 -8.90 1.25
C TYR A 109 -7.64 -8.35 0.88
N GLN A 110 -7.68 -7.35 0.00
CA GLN A 110 -8.90 -6.65 -0.39
C GLN A 110 -9.63 -7.31 -1.56
N GLY A 111 -8.90 -7.85 -2.54
CA GLY A 111 -9.48 -8.38 -3.77
C GLY A 111 -9.72 -7.29 -4.82
N ILE A 112 -8.78 -6.36 -4.98
CA ILE A 112 -8.84 -5.35 -6.06
C ILE A 112 -8.77 -6.06 -7.42
N ASP A 113 -9.53 -5.53 -8.37
CA ASP A 113 -9.54 -6.04 -9.74
C ASP A 113 -8.11 -6.05 -10.33
N LYS A 114 -7.74 -7.20 -10.89
CA LYS A 114 -6.40 -7.44 -11.44
C LYS A 114 -6.03 -6.44 -12.54
N ASN A 115 -6.98 -6.01 -13.37
CA ASN A 115 -6.69 -5.06 -14.45
C ASN A 115 -6.39 -3.66 -13.91
N ARG A 116 -7.02 -3.26 -12.79
CA ARG A 116 -6.65 -2.01 -12.07
C ARG A 116 -5.19 -2.05 -11.60
N ILE A 117 -4.77 -3.18 -11.02
CA ILE A 117 -3.40 -3.37 -10.54
C ILE A 117 -2.41 -3.39 -11.72
N LYS A 118 -2.71 -4.12 -12.80
CA LYS A 118 -1.86 -4.15 -14.00
C LYS A 118 -1.66 -2.76 -14.60
N ARG A 119 -2.71 -1.95 -14.72
CA ARG A 119 -2.60 -0.57 -15.25
C ARG A 119 -1.69 0.31 -14.39
N MET A 120 -1.76 0.15 -13.07
CA MET A 120 -0.86 0.86 -12.14
C MET A 120 0.61 0.46 -12.32
N LEU A 121 0.87 -0.76 -12.82
CA LEU A 121 2.21 -1.33 -13.00
C LEU A 121 2.74 -1.22 -14.44
N VAL A 122 2.08 -0.46 -15.33
CA VAL A 122 2.42 -0.43 -16.77
C VAL A 122 3.88 -0.06 -17.05
N ASP A 123 4.45 0.87 -16.28
CA ASP A 123 5.84 1.32 -16.41
C ASP A 123 6.84 0.44 -15.62
N ARG A 124 6.40 -0.72 -15.14
CA ARG A 124 7.17 -1.62 -14.27
C ARG A 124 7.10 -3.05 -14.80
N PRO A 125 7.79 -3.35 -15.92
CA PRO A 125 7.60 -4.60 -16.67
C PRO A 125 7.79 -5.87 -15.84
N MET A 126 8.76 -5.88 -14.92
CA MET A 126 8.98 -7.00 -14.01
C MET A 126 7.72 -7.23 -13.17
N LEU A 127 7.32 -6.25 -12.35
CA LEU A 127 6.17 -6.37 -11.45
C LEU A 127 4.87 -6.62 -12.23
N LEU A 128 4.72 -6.03 -13.41
CA LEU A 128 3.58 -6.27 -14.29
C LEU A 128 3.50 -7.75 -14.71
N LYS A 129 4.63 -8.35 -15.14
CA LYS A 129 4.70 -9.75 -15.53
C LYS A 129 4.27 -10.69 -14.40
N HIS A 130 4.61 -10.35 -13.16
CA HIS A 130 4.32 -11.17 -11.97
C HIS A 130 3.15 -10.64 -11.13
N THR A 131 2.24 -9.85 -11.72
CA THR A 131 1.07 -9.32 -11.00
C THR A 131 0.24 -10.43 -10.34
N ASP A 132 0.09 -11.58 -11.02
CA ASP A 132 -0.65 -12.72 -10.48
C ASP A 132 0.02 -13.32 -9.24
N ASP A 133 1.34 -13.40 -9.23
CA ASP A 133 2.11 -13.90 -8.09
C ASP A 133 1.97 -12.96 -6.89
N PHE A 134 2.00 -11.65 -7.12
CA PHE A 134 1.74 -10.66 -6.07
C PHE A 134 0.34 -10.80 -5.46
N LEU A 135 -0.70 -10.90 -6.30
CA LEU A 135 -2.07 -11.03 -5.82
C LEU A 135 -2.28 -12.35 -5.08
N LYS A 136 -1.70 -13.45 -5.57
CA LYS A 136 -1.73 -14.75 -4.92
C LYS A 136 -1.00 -14.70 -3.57
N ALA A 137 0.22 -14.17 -3.54
CA ALA A 137 1.01 -14.05 -2.32
C ALA A 137 0.32 -13.17 -1.28
N ALA A 138 -0.20 -12.00 -1.69
CA ALA A 138 -0.95 -11.11 -0.81
C ALA A 138 -2.14 -11.82 -0.15
N LYS A 139 -2.91 -12.58 -0.94
CA LYS A 139 -4.04 -13.36 -0.43
C LYS A 139 -3.58 -14.47 0.52
N ASP A 140 -2.65 -15.31 0.09
CA ASP A 140 -2.23 -16.50 0.85
C ASP A 140 -1.47 -16.13 2.14
N LYS A 141 -0.74 -15.01 2.12
CA LYS A 141 0.10 -14.54 3.22
C LYS A 141 -0.56 -13.47 4.07
N HIS A 142 -1.84 -13.16 3.84
CA HIS A 142 -2.59 -12.19 4.62
C HIS A 142 -1.87 -10.83 4.67
N VAL A 143 -1.64 -10.27 3.48
CA VAL A 143 -1.08 -8.94 3.28
C VAL A 143 -1.98 -8.18 2.31
N ASN A 144 -2.21 -6.90 2.57
CA ASN A 144 -2.91 -6.03 1.64
C ASN A 144 -2.10 -5.92 0.34
N GLU A 145 -2.74 -6.19 -0.80
CA GLU A 145 -2.06 -6.26 -2.10
C GLU A 145 -1.49 -4.91 -2.55
N VAL A 146 -2.12 -3.79 -2.18
CA VAL A 146 -1.59 -2.45 -2.50
C VAL A 146 -0.35 -2.17 -1.68
N TYR A 147 -0.38 -2.49 -0.38
CA TYR A 147 0.78 -2.36 0.48
C TYR A 147 1.95 -3.25 -0.02
N LEU A 148 1.69 -4.53 -0.30
CA LEU A 148 2.71 -5.47 -0.78
C LEU A 148 3.38 -4.98 -2.07
N ILE A 149 2.57 -4.53 -3.04
CA ILE A 149 3.09 -4.02 -4.32
C ILE A 149 3.78 -2.67 -4.14
N SER A 150 3.26 -1.78 -3.31
CA SER A 150 3.91 -0.49 -3.00
C SER A 150 5.28 -0.68 -2.38
N HIS A 151 5.41 -1.66 -1.49
CA HIS A 151 6.68 -1.99 -0.85
C HIS A 151 7.66 -2.52 -1.90
N ALA A 152 7.25 -3.46 -2.74
CA ALA A 152 8.08 -3.93 -3.85
C ALA A 152 8.50 -2.79 -4.79
N LEU A 153 7.62 -1.82 -5.09
CA LEU A 153 7.95 -0.68 -5.94
C LEU A 153 9.04 0.24 -5.35
N LEU A 154 8.93 0.55 -4.06
CA LEU A 154 9.93 1.36 -3.34
C LEU A 154 11.27 0.61 -3.25
N GLU A 155 11.18 -0.69 -2.97
CA GLU A 155 12.33 -1.57 -2.85
C GLU A 155 12.93 -1.99 -4.20
N THR A 156 12.36 -1.61 -5.35
CA THR A 156 12.91 -1.92 -6.69
C THR A 156 13.40 -0.68 -7.45
N GLY A 157 13.82 0.37 -6.73
CA GLY A 157 14.56 1.51 -7.30
C GLY A 157 15.87 1.11 -8.02
N ALA A 158 16.62 2.04 -8.61
CA ALA A 158 17.71 1.75 -9.56
C ALA A 158 18.66 0.61 -9.16
N VAL A 159 19.30 0.68 -7.99
CA VAL A 159 20.22 -0.39 -7.50
C VAL A 159 19.43 -1.66 -7.15
N LYS A 160 18.33 -1.55 -6.41
CA LYS A 160 17.56 -2.70 -5.94
C LYS A 160 16.71 -3.38 -7.03
N SER A 161 16.55 -2.75 -8.20
CA SER A 161 15.95 -3.34 -9.39
C SER A 161 16.78 -4.54 -9.87
N GLU A 162 18.09 -4.54 -9.63
CA GLU A 162 18.97 -5.67 -9.93
C GLU A 162 18.60 -6.91 -9.12
N LEU A 163 18.35 -6.77 -7.81
CA LEU A 163 17.86 -7.85 -6.95
C LEU A 163 16.55 -8.45 -7.44
N ALA A 164 15.62 -7.61 -7.90
CA ALA A 164 14.34 -8.07 -8.44
C ALA A 164 14.45 -8.72 -9.82
N ASN A 165 15.42 -8.30 -10.64
CA ASN A 165 15.74 -8.95 -11.91
C ASN A 165 16.54 -10.25 -11.72
N GLY A 166 17.13 -10.41 -10.53
CA GLY A 166 17.83 -11.56 -10.02
C GLY A 166 19.34 -11.48 -10.19
N VAL A 167 20.07 -12.00 -9.20
CA VAL A 167 21.53 -12.02 -9.13
C VAL A 167 22.03 -13.45 -9.30
N GLU A 168 23.06 -13.64 -10.12
CA GLU A 168 23.66 -14.95 -10.34
C GLU A 168 24.67 -15.26 -9.24
N ILE A 169 24.50 -16.40 -8.57
CA ILE A 169 25.42 -16.96 -7.58
C ILE A 169 25.60 -18.44 -7.91
N ASP A 170 26.84 -18.83 -8.20
CA ASP A 170 27.24 -20.22 -8.51
C ASP A 170 26.39 -20.85 -9.65
N GLY A 171 26.17 -20.10 -10.73
CA GLY A 171 25.43 -20.56 -11.91
C GLY A 171 23.90 -20.63 -11.72
N LYS A 172 23.36 -20.07 -10.63
CA LYS A 172 21.92 -20.02 -10.36
C LYS A 172 21.47 -18.60 -10.01
N LYS A 173 20.31 -18.21 -10.53
CA LYS A 173 19.75 -16.87 -10.33
C LYS A 173 18.82 -16.84 -9.12
N TYR A 174 18.98 -15.82 -8.27
CA TYR A 174 18.15 -15.62 -7.08
C TYR A 174 17.52 -14.23 -7.09
N TYR A 175 16.26 -14.14 -6.67
CA TYR A 175 15.44 -12.94 -6.82
C TYR A 175 15.04 -12.39 -5.44
N ASN A 176 14.91 -11.07 -5.33
CA ASN A 176 14.45 -10.43 -4.11
C ASN A 176 13.68 -9.13 -4.44
N PHE A 177 12.37 -9.14 -4.23
CA PHE A 177 11.47 -8.03 -4.60
C PHE A 177 11.28 -6.98 -3.51
N TYR A 178 11.73 -7.25 -2.30
CA TYR A 178 11.43 -6.42 -1.12
C TYR A 178 12.70 -6.02 -0.36
N GLY A 179 13.88 -6.19 -0.96
CA GLY A 179 15.15 -5.85 -0.33
C GLY A 179 15.42 -6.62 0.97
N VAL A 180 14.81 -7.79 1.17
CA VAL A 180 14.92 -8.52 2.44
C VAL A 180 16.37 -8.96 2.65
N GLY A 181 16.98 -8.56 3.75
CA GLY A 181 18.38 -8.86 4.05
C GLY A 181 19.41 -8.06 3.24
N ALA A 182 18.99 -7.06 2.46
CA ALA A 182 19.89 -6.14 1.75
C ALA A 182 20.40 -5.05 2.70
N LEU A 183 21.67 -5.15 3.11
CA LEU A 183 22.32 -4.22 4.04
C LEU A 183 23.01 -3.07 3.29
N ASP A 184 22.98 -1.85 3.85
CA ASP A 184 23.46 -0.62 3.19
C ASP A 184 24.89 -0.70 2.65
N LYS A 185 25.78 -1.46 3.31
CA LYS A 185 27.18 -1.62 2.89
C LYS A 185 27.34 -2.31 1.54
N ASP A 186 26.45 -3.24 1.21
CA ASP A 186 26.48 -4.06 0.00
C ASP A 186 25.09 -4.71 -0.22
N PRO A 187 24.09 -3.93 -0.65
CA PRO A 187 22.71 -4.37 -0.67
C PRO A 187 22.46 -5.48 -1.70
N ILE A 188 23.21 -5.49 -2.82
CA ILE A 188 23.07 -6.50 -3.87
C ILE A 188 23.57 -7.85 -3.36
N LYS A 189 24.80 -7.92 -2.87
CA LYS A 189 25.37 -9.18 -2.40
C LYS A 189 24.57 -9.76 -1.24
N THR A 190 24.33 -8.94 -0.21
CA THR A 190 23.66 -9.41 1.01
C THR A 190 22.20 -9.80 0.75
N GLY A 191 21.49 -9.03 -0.09
CA GLY A 191 20.12 -9.35 -0.50
C GLY A 191 20.02 -10.62 -1.33
N ALA A 192 21.00 -10.88 -2.21
CA ALA A 192 21.07 -12.09 -3.03
C ALA A 192 21.49 -13.33 -2.22
N GLU A 193 22.43 -13.19 -1.28
CA GLU A 193 22.80 -14.25 -0.34
C GLU A 193 21.62 -14.64 0.57
N TYR A 194 20.83 -13.66 1.02
CA TYR A 194 19.58 -13.91 1.75
C TYR A 194 18.59 -14.70 0.88
N ALA A 195 18.38 -14.27 -0.38
CA ALA A 195 17.51 -14.95 -1.32
C ALA A 195 17.97 -16.40 -1.59
N LYS A 196 19.28 -16.62 -1.75
CA LYS A 196 19.90 -17.95 -1.89
C LYS A 196 19.63 -18.83 -0.68
N LYS A 197 19.84 -18.32 0.53
CA LYS A 197 19.58 -19.04 1.78
C LYS A 197 18.13 -19.49 1.93
N HIS A 198 17.18 -18.72 1.39
CA HIS A 198 15.74 -19.01 1.45
C HIS A 198 15.22 -19.72 0.19
N GLY A 199 16.10 -20.10 -0.74
CA GLY A 199 15.73 -20.84 -1.95
C GLY A 199 14.85 -20.02 -2.92
N TRP A 200 15.00 -18.69 -2.95
CA TRP A 200 14.27 -17.79 -3.84
C TRP A 200 14.88 -17.79 -5.25
N ASP A 201 14.89 -18.96 -5.87
CA ASP A 201 15.49 -19.22 -7.17
C ASP A 201 14.54 -19.03 -8.37
N THR A 202 13.31 -18.59 -8.09
CA THR A 202 12.37 -18.10 -9.09
C THR A 202 11.69 -16.83 -8.59
N PRO A 203 11.19 -15.95 -9.47
CA PRO A 203 10.49 -14.75 -9.06
C PRO A 203 9.27 -15.03 -8.16
N GLU A 204 8.52 -16.10 -8.46
CA GLU A 204 7.32 -16.49 -7.72
C GLU A 204 7.64 -16.86 -6.27
N LYS A 205 8.74 -17.60 -6.05
CA LYS A 205 9.22 -17.94 -4.70
C LYS A 205 9.68 -16.70 -3.94
N ALA A 206 10.37 -15.78 -4.60
CA ALA A 206 10.81 -14.53 -3.99
C ALA A 206 9.63 -13.63 -3.59
N ILE A 207 8.60 -13.54 -4.43
CA ILE A 207 7.37 -12.78 -4.15
C ILE A 207 6.62 -13.41 -2.96
N SER A 208 6.36 -14.72 -3.01
CA SER A 208 5.65 -15.42 -1.94
C SER A 208 6.42 -15.43 -0.61
N GLY A 209 7.73 -15.70 -0.66
CA GLY A 209 8.62 -15.72 0.50
C GLY A 209 8.81 -14.35 1.12
N GLY A 210 8.96 -13.30 0.31
CA GLY A 210 9.03 -11.93 0.80
C GLY A 210 7.72 -11.45 1.41
N ALA A 211 6.57 -11.80 0.82
CA ALA A 211 5.27 -11.53 1.43
C ALA A 211 5.08 -12.24 2.78
N ASP A 212 5.54 -13.49 2.89
CA ASP A 212 5.55 -14.26 4.14
C ASP A 212 6.46 -13.61 5.20
N PHE A 213 7.65 -13.13 4.79
CA PHE A 213 8.55 -12.36 5.64
C PHE A 213 7.88 -11.09 6.16
N ILE A 214 7.28 -10.29 5.27
CA ILE A 214 6.57 -9.05 5.60
C ILE A 214 5.47 -9.33 6.62
N HIS A 215 4.65 -10.36 6.39
CA HIS A 215 3.59 -10.72 7.33
C HIS A 215 4.16 -11.09 8.70
N LYS A 216 5.11 -12.01 8.76
CA LYS A 216 5.67 -12.53 10.02
C LYS A 216 6.39 -11.46 10.82
N HIS A 217 7.13 -10.57 10.16
CA HIS A 217 7.95 -9.56 10.85
C HIS A 217 7.18 -8.30 11.18
N PHE A 218 6.20 -7.90 10.35
CA PHE A 218 5.56 -6.59 10.48
C PHE A 218 4.07 -6.65 10.82
N LEU A 219 3.40 -7.76 10.52
CA LEU A 219 1.95 -7.88 10.62
C LEU A 219 1.49 -9.03 11.53
N SER A 220 2.42 -9.67 12.24
CA SER A 220 2.14 -10.82 13.13
C SER A 220 1.39 -10.43 14.39
N SER A 221 1.57 -9.20 14.88
CA SER A 221 0.78 -8.65 15.98
C SER A 221 -0.54 -8.08 15.45
N THR A 222 -1.66 -8.55 15.99
CA THR A 222 -2.99 -8.00 15.69
C THR A 222 -3.15 -6.55 16.13
N ASP A 223 -2.23 -6.06 16.96
CA ASP A 223 -2.25 -4.70 17.50
C ASP A 223 -1.46 -3.72 16.62
N GLN A 224 -0.72 -4.21 15.62
CA GLN A 224 0.14 -3.41 14.74
C GLN A 224 -0.06 -3.71 13.24
N ASN A 225 -1.31 -3.89 12.79
CA ASN A 225 -1.60 -4.17 11.37
C ASN A 225 -1.85 -2.91 10.52
N THR A 226 -1.64 -1.71 11.05
CA THR A 226 -1.82 -0.46 10.31
C THR A 226 -0.54 0.37 10.38
N LEU A 227 -0.26 1.24 9.41
CA LEU A 227 0.90 2.13 9.47
C LEU A 227 0.92 2.95 10.78
N TYR A 228 -0.25 3.44 11.20
CA TYR A 228 -0.39 4.18 12.46
C TYR A 228 0.05 3.34 13.66
N SER A 229 -0.45 2.11 13.76
CA SER A 229 -0.15 1.24 14.90
C SER A 229 1.26 0.65 14.87
N MET A 230 1.82 0.40 13.70
CA MET A 230 3.24 0.07 13.53
C MET A 230 4.14 1.20 14.01
N ARG A 231 3.78 2.46 13.73
CA ARG A 231 4.59 3.63 14.13
C ARG A 231 4.43 4.00 15.59
N TRP A 232 3.20 4.01 16.10
CA TRP A 232 2.87 4.61 17.39
C TRP A 232 2.53 3.60 18.49
N ASN A 233 2.23 2.35 18.12
CA ASN A 233 1.77 1.29 19.03
C ASN A 233 0.77 1.81 20.08
N PRO A 234 -0.42 2.27 19.69
CA PRO A 234 -1.34 2.95 20.60
C PRO A 234 -1.82 2.10 21.79
N LYS A 235 -1.74 0.76 21.70
CA LYS A 235 -2.02 -0.15 22.81
C LYS A 235 -0.90 -0.22 23.83
N ASN A 236 0.35 0.00 23.40
CA ASN A 236 1.51 0.13 24.27
C ASN A 236 2.42 1.28 23.80
N PRO A 237 2.02 2.56 24.02
CA PRO A 237 2.69 3.70 23.41
C PRO A 237 4.16 3.79 23.82
N GLY A 238 5.02 3.93 22.82
CA GLY A 238 6.48 4.04 22.99
C GLY A 238 7.22 2.73 22.77
N GLU A 239 6.51 1.59 22.70
CA GLU A 239 7.09 0.24 22.60
C GLU A 239 6.94 -0.36 21.20
N HIS A 240 7.88 -1.22 20.80
CA HIS A 240 7.93 -1.95 19.52
C HIS A 240 7.54 -1.09 18.29
N GLN A 241 8.21 0.05 18.11
CA GLN A 241 7.97 0.96 16.99
C GLN A 241 8.77 0.59 15.74
N TYR A 242 8.12 0.71 14.58
CA TYR A 242 8.74 0.34 13.32
C TYR A 242 9.80 1.34 12.80
N ALA A 243 9.68 2.61 13.17
CA ALA A 243 10.54 3.68 12.68
C ALA A 243 10.68 4.80 13.72
N THR A 244 11.79 5.54 13.66
CA THR A 244 12.05 6.71 14.50
C THR A 244 11.52 8.02 13.89
N ASP A 245 11.41 8.11 12.56
CA ASP A 245 10.83 9.27 11.87
C ASP A 245 9.34 9.43 12.22
N ILE A 246 8.96 10.55 12.83
CA ILE A 246 7.56 10.87 13.17
C ILE A 246 6.67 10.98 11.93
N LYS A 247 7.23 11.24 10.74
CA LYS A 247 6.52 11.34 9.46
C LYS A 247 6.44 10.03 8.69
N TRP A 248 6.99 8.94 9.22
CA TRP A 248 7.01 7.65 8.54
C TRP A 248 5.60 7.17 8.15
N ALA A 249 4.63 7.21 9.08
CA ALA A 249 3.27 6.75 8.81
C ALA A 249 2.55 7.66 7.79
N GLU A 250 2.73 8.98 7.91
CA GLU A 250 2.13 9.97 7.01
C GLU A 250 2.64 9.84 5.57
N SER A 251 3.95 9.63 5.41
CA SER A 251 4.61 9.44 4.13
C SER A 251 4.13 8.16 3.44
N ASN A 252 4.11 7.04 4.17
CA ASN A 252 3.63 5.76 3.63
C ASN A 252 2.13 5.79 3.31
N ALA A 253 1.31 6.43 4.14
CA ALA A 253 -0.12 6.56 3.87
C ALA A 253 -0.40 7.40 2.61
N THR A 254 0.41 8.43 2.36
CA THR A 254 0.32 9.23 1.13
C THR A 254 0.59 8.38 -0.10
N ILE A 255 1.63 7.54 -0.07
CA ILE A 255 1.98 6.63 -1.17
C ILE A 255 0.84 5.63 -1.42
N ILE A 256 0.32 4.98 -0.37
CA ILE A 256 -0.79 4.05 -0.47
C ILE A 256 -2.04 4.74 -1.03
N ALA A 257 -2.39 5.93 -0.51
CA ALA A 257 -3.54 6.69 -0.97
C ALA A 257 -3.44 7.05 -2.46
N ASP A 258 -2.26 7.45 -2.92
CA ASP A 258 -2.02 7.80 -4.32
C ASP A 258 -2.11 6.56 -5.22
N PHE A 259 -1.67 5.37 -4.77
CA PHE A 259 -1.92 4.12 -5.50
C PHE A 259 -3.42 3.80 -5.65
N TYR A 260 -4.20 3.88 -4.57
CA TYR A 260 -5.67 3.70 -4.65
C TYR A 260 -6.33 4.71 -5.59
N LYS A 261 -5.91 5.98 -5.51
CA LYS A 261 -6.39 7.06 -6.38
C LYS A 261 -6.09 6.76 -7.85
N ASN A 262 -4.86 6.35 -8.18
CA ASN A 262 -4.45 6.02 -9.55
C ASN A 262 -5.23 4.82 -10.10
N MET A 263 -5.63 3.89 -9.23
CA MET A 263 -6.52 2.77 -9.59
C MET A 263 -8.01 3.14 -9.62
N LYS A 264 -8.39 4.39 -9.34
CA LYS A 264 -9.78 4.88 -9.25
C LYS A 264 -10.66 4.02 -8.33
N THR A 265 -10.14 3.65 -7.18
CA THR A 265 -10.88 2.92 -6.15
C THR A 265 -10.39 3.32 -4.76
N GLU A 266 -10.89 2.68 -3.70
CA GLU A 266 -10.54 3.01 -2.32
C GLU A 266 -10.33 1.76 -1.46
N GLY A 267 -9.64 1.95 -0.34
CA GLY A 267 -9.43 0.90 0.65
C GLY A 267 -10.75 0.39 1.23
N LYS A 268 -10.77 -0.88 1.64
CA LYS A 268 -11.93 -1.54 2.26
C LYS A 268 -11.79 -1.66 3.77
N TYR A 269 -10.72 -2.28 4.22
CA TYR A 269 -10.56 -2.67 5.61
C TYR A 269 -9.75 -1.62 6.36
N PHE A 270 -10.34 -1.03 7.39
CA PHE A 270 -9.66 -0.06 8.24
C PHE A 270 -9.77 -0.46 9.71
N LYS A 271 -8.75 -0.10 10.49
CA LYS A 271 -8.72 -0.22 11.95
C LYS A 271 -8.33 1.11 12.56
N TYR A 272 -9.31 1.85 13.06
CA TYR A 272 -9.12 3.17 13.66
C TYR A 272 -8.81 3.02 15.15
N PHE A 273 -7.82 3.79 15.62
CA PHE A 273 -7.43 3.84 17.02
C PHE A 273 -7.87 5.18 17.60
N VAL A 274 -8.85 5.14 18.49
CA VAL A 274 -9.51 6.33 19.03
C VAL A 274 -9.10 6.52 20.47
N TYR A 275 -8.41 7.64 20.76
CA TYR A 275 -8.01 7.99 22.11
C TYR A 275 -9.21 8.31 23.00
N LYS A 276 -9.04 8.13 24.32
CA LYS A 276 -10.10 8.33 25.31
C LYS A 276 -10.72 9.73 25.26
N ASP A 277 -9.94 10.73 24.87
CA ASP A 277 -10.31 12.14 24.79
C ASP A 277 -10.82 12.59 23.41
N ASP A 278 -10.91 11.70 22.41
CA ASP A 278 -11.49 12.00 21.09
C ASP A 278 -13.02 11.83 21.08
N SER A 279 -13.71 12.81 21.65
CA SER A 279 -15.18 12.82 21.75
C SER A 279 -15.91 12.76 20.39
N LYS A 280 -15.27 13.19 19.30
CA LYS A 280 -15.85 13.21 17.95
C LYS A 280 -15.96 11.80 17.36
N HIS A 281 -14.98 10.94 17.64
CA HIS A 281 -14.89 9.61 17.04
C HIS A 281 -15.23 8.47 18.00
N LEU A 282 -15.31 8.71 19.32
CA LEU A 282 -15.57 7.68 20.33
C LEU A 282 -16.96 7.01 20.21
N ASN A 283 -17.92 7.74 19.63
CA ASN A 283 -19.33 7.32 19.49
C ASN A 283 -19.66 6.76 18.09
N LYS A 284 -18.67 6.60 17.21
CA LYS A 284 -18.84 5.94 15.90
C LYS A 284 -18.76 4.42 16.01
#